data_AF-A0A914RH00-F1
#
_entry.id   AF-A0A914RH00-F1
#
_cell.length_a   1.000
_cell.length_b   1.000
_cell.length_c   1.000
_cell.angle_alpha   90.00
_cell.angle_beta   90.00
_cell.angle_gamma   90.00
#
_symmetry.space_group_name_H-M   'P 1'
#
loop_
_entity.id
_entity.type
_entity.pdbx_description
1 polymer ?
#
loop_
_entity_poly.entity_id
_entity_poly.type
_entity_poly.pdbx_seq_one_letter_code
_entity_poly.pdbx_strand_id
1 'polypeptide(L)'
;MNIEEILPELFGEKRVYYCQRCLNHGLEVKRKNHKADCVYRFCVCTDCQMVDRRRELNSRLMQIEEASSPHSTATENSIEATSASSEPPSSPYPHSVQARLKGHKRCCPFRDCLCAKCQVVQERQKLMADQIKLRRRQKKQKRLDAVNELDVTCTPVGFHITGCVKCTQQAFGYQQLLSFLDPTVILEPTVFSAILAACPHTI
;
A
#
# COMPACT_ATOMS: atom_id res chain seq x y z
N MET A 1 -4.70 -49.95 3.47
CA MET A 1 -4.89 -48.60 4.04
C MET A 1 -3.98 -47.67 3.26
N ASN A 2 -4.57 -46.69 2.56
CA ASN A 2 -3.85 -45.82 1.63
C ASN A 2 -2.90 -44.90 2.40
N ILE A 3 -1.65 -44.85 1.96
CA ILE A 3 -0.57 -44.03 2.52
C ILE A 3 -0.83 -42.51 2.30
N GLU A 4 -1.88 -42.17 1.58
CA GLU A 4 -2.28 -40.80 1.21
C GLU A 4 -2.86 -39.97 2.38
N GLU A 5 -3.16 -40.59 3.53
CA GLU A 5 -3.77 -39.88 4.68
C GLU A 5 -2.75 -39.28 5.67
N ILE A 6 -1.44 -39.54 5.54
CA ILE A 6 -0.45 -39.17 6.57
C ILE A 6 0.31 -37.86 6.25
N LEU A 7 0.30 -37.34 5.01
CA LEU A 7 0.95 -36.07 4.68
C LEU A 7 0.22 -35.27 3.59
N PRO A 8 -0.66 -34.31 3.95
CA PRO A 8 -1.26 -33.36 3.01
C PRO A 8 -0.24 -32.36 2.41
N GLU A 9 0.97 -32.28 2.95
CA GLU A 9 1.95 -31.24 2.62
C GLU A 9 2.91 -31.59 1.46
N LEU A 10 2.87 -32.83 0.94
CA LEU A 10 3.77 -33.27 -0.16
C LEU A 10 3.10 -33.43 -1.53
N PHE A 11 1.77 -33.46 -1.60
CA PHE A 11 1.02 -33.44 -2.86
C PHE A 11 0.32 -32.09 -3.00
N GLY A 12 1.05 -31.08 -3.47
CA GLY A 12 0.53 -29.72 -3.63
C GLY A 12 -0.84 -29.71 -4.34
N GLU A 13 -1.87 -29.32 -3.59
CA GLU A 13 -3.22 -29.19 -4.10
C GLU A 13 -3.23 -28.31 -5.35
N LYS A 14 -3.68 -28.88 -6.48
CA LYS A 14 -3.81 -28.16 -7.75
C LYS A 14 -4.82 -27.03 -7.57
N ARG A 15 -4.34 -25.78 -7.61
CA ARG A 15 -5.19 -24.58 -7.51
C ARG A 15 -6.33 -24.67 -8.52
N VAL A 16 -7.57 -24.67 -8.02
CA VAL A 16 -8.79 -24.64 -8.84
C VAL A 16 -9.09 -23.19 -9.20
N TYR A 17 -9.23 -22.91 -10.50
CA TYR A 17 -9.53 -21.57 -11.00
C TYR A 17 -10.99 -21.45 -11.44
N TYR A 18 -11.64 -20.34 -11.06
CA TYR A 18 -13.03 -20.05 -11.36
C TYR A 18 -13.20 -19.10 -12.57
N CYS A 19 -14.38 -19.11 -13.17
CA CYS A 19 -14.73 -18.22 -14.27
C CYS A 19 -14.98 -16.80 -13.74
N GLN A 20 -14.07 -15.88 -14.06
CA GLN A 20 -14.17 -14.48 -13.60
C GLN A 20 -15.48 -13.78 -14.02
N ARG A 21 -16.04 -14.12 -15.19
CA ARG A 21 -17.32 -13.54 -15.64
C ARG A 21 -18.48 -13.96 -14.72
N CYS A 22 -18.53 -15.23 -14.35
CA CYS A 22 -19.55 -15.74 -13.42
C CYS A 22 -19.37 -15.15 -12.02
N LEU A 23 -18.11 -15.03 -11.55
CA LEU A 23 -17.81 -14.43 -10.27
C LEU A 23 -18.29 -12.98 -10.15
N ASN A 24 -18.15 -12.17 -11.22
CA ASN A 24 -18.64 -10.79 -11.23
C ASN A 24 -20.17 -10.68 -11.07
N HIS A 25 -20.90 -11.77 -11.34
CA HIS A 25 -22.36 -11.87 -11.18
C HIS A 25 -22.77 -12.79 -10.02
N GLY A 26 -21.84 -13.12 -9.11
CA GLY A 26 -22.11 -13.92 -7.92
C GLY A 26 -22.22 -15.43 -8.14
N LEU A 27 -21.83 -15.96 -9.31
CA LEU A 27 -21.83 -17.39 -9.60
C LEU A 27 -20.42 -17.98 -9.56
N GLU A 28 -20.20 -18.99 -8.73
CA GLU A 28 -18.93 -19.72 -8.63
C GLU A 28 -18.92 -20.94 -9.55
N VAL A 29 -18.43 -20.77 -10.77
CA VAL A 29 -18.31 -21.87 -11.75
C VAL A 29 -16.85 -22.13 -12.09
N LYS A 30 -16.42 -23.40 -12.06
CA LYS A 30 -15.05 -23.79 -12.42
C LYS A 30 -14.74 -23.37 -13.87
N ARG A 31 -13.55 -22.82 -14.11
CA ARG A 31 -13.18 -22.27 -15.44
C ARG A 31 -13.00 -23.36 -16.51
N LYS A 32 -12.54 -24.55 -16.11
CA LYS A 32 -12.23 -25.65 -17.05
C LYS A 32 -13.50 -26.05 -17.80
N ASN A 33 -13.43 -26.09 -19.13
CA ASN A 33 -14.52 -26.46 -20.06
C ASN A 33 -15.78 -25.56 -20.07
N HIS A 34 -15.88 -24.56 -19.19
CA HIS A 34 -17.08 -23.73 -19.03
C HIS A 34 -17.23 -22.58 -20.07
N LYS A 35 -16.29 -22.40 -21.01
CA LYS A 35 -16.26 -21.23 -21.91
C LYS A 35 -17.49 -21.12 -22.83
N ALA A 36 -18.06 -22.24 -23.26
CA ALA A 36 -19.22 -22.31 -24.14
C ALA A 36 -20.53 -22.17 -23.37
N ASP A 37 -20.64 -22.82 -22.21
CA ASP A 37 -21.84 -22.86 -21.36
C ASP A 37 -21.96 -21.67 -20.41
N CYS A 38 -21.09 -20.67 -20.54
CA CYS A 38 -21.10 -19.51 -19.68
C CYS A 38 -22.29 -18.60 -20.01
N VAL A 39 -23.24 -18.50 -19.08
CA VAL A 39 -24.42 -17.62 -19.17
C VAL A 39 -24.02 -16.16 -19.44
N TYR A 40 -22.90 -15.72 -18.87
CA TYR A 40 -22.39 -14.35 -19.03
C TYR A 40 -21.31 -14.22 -20.14
N ARG A 41 -21.27 -15.16 -21.08
CA ARG A 41 -20.30 -15.19 -22.19
C ARG A 41 -20.30 -13.90 -23.01
N PHE A 42 -21.48 -13.32 -23.22
CA PHE A 42 -21.69 -12.10 -24.00
C PHE A 42 -22.10 -10.90 -23.12
N CYS A 43 -21.92 -10.99 -21.81
CA CYS A 43 -22.20 -9.87 -20.92
C CYS A 43 -21.28 -8.68 -21.21
N VAL A 44 -21.87 -7.48 -21.29
CA VAL A 44 -21.22 -6.20 -21.59
C VAL A 44 -21.23 -5.23 -20.40
N CYS A 45 -21.52 -5.70 -19.18
CA CYS A 45 -21.43 -4.85 -17.99
C CYS A 45 -19.99 -4.36 -17.77
N THR A 46 -19.84 -3.26 -17.02
CA THR A 46 -18.55 -2.64 -16.73
C THR A 46 -17.52 -3.65 -16.21
N ASP A 47 -17.93 -4.53 -15.29
CA ASP A 47 -17.02 -5.52 -14.70
C ASP A 47 -16.57 -6.58 -15.71
N CYS A 48 -17.45 -7.05 -16.59
CA CYS A 48 -17.10 -8.01 -17.64
C CYS A 48 -16.24 -7.38 -18.75
N GLN A 49 -16.48 -6.11 -19.11
CA GLN A 49 -15.60 -5.38 -20.03
C GLN A 49 -14.17 -5.27 -19.47
N MET A 50 -14.01 -5.03 -18.17
CA MET A 50 -12.70 -4.99 -17.52
C MET A 50 -11.99 -6.35 -17.56
N VAL A 51 -12.74 -7.44 -17.47
CA VAL A 51 -12.21 -8.81 -17.62
C VAL A 51 -11.71 -9.05 -19.05
N ASP A 52 -12.42 -8.58 -20.07
CA ASP A 52 -12.00 -8.74 -21.47
C ASP A 52 -10.77 -7.89 -21.79
N ARG A 53 -10.77 -6.62 -21.38
CA ARG A 53 -9.59 -5.75 -21.51
C ARG A 53 -8.37 -6.36 -20.82
N ARG A 54 -8.53 -6.93 -19.61
CA ARG A 54 -7.44 -7.64 -18.93
C ARG A 54 -6.93 -8.84 -19.73
N ARG A 55 -7.83 -9.66 -20.32
CA ARG A 55 -7.45 -10.83 -21.11
C ARG A 55 -6.70 -10.42 -22.37
N GLU A 56 -7.19 -9.40 -23.07
CA GLU A 56 -6.56 -8.83 -24.25
C GLU A 56 -5.14 -8.32 -23.94
N LEU A 57 -4.99 -7.56 -22.84
CA LEU A 57 -3.69 -7.09 -22.40
C LEU A 57 -2.74 -8.24 -22.07
N ASN A 58 -3.21 -9.29 -21.38
CA ASN A 58 -2.39 -10.47 -21.09
C ASN A 58 -2.00 -11.24 -22.37
N SER A 59 -2.91 -11.36 -23.34
CA SER A 59 -2.59 -11.97 -24.65
C SER A 59 -1.53 -11.18 -25.41
N ARG A 60 -1.62 -9.85 -25.41
CA ARG A 60 -0.58 -8.97 -26.01
C ARG A 60 0.75 -9.06 -25.27
N LEU A 61 0.73 -9.15 -23.94
CA LEU A 61 1.94 -9.35 -23.15
C LEU A 61 2.63 -10.67 -23.51
N MET A 62 1.88 -11.77 -23.64
CA MET A 62 2.43 -13.06 -24.06
C MET A 62 3.00 -13.00 -25.49
N GLN A 63 2.33 -12.33 -26.43
CA GLN A 63 2.85 -12.15 -27.80
C GLN A 63 4.16 -11.35 -27.84
N ILE A 64 4.29 -10.32 -27.00
CA ILE A 64 5.52 -9.53 -26.87
C ILE A 64 6.63 -10.36 -26.20
N GLU A 65 6.30 -11.17 -25.20
CA GLU A 65 7.24 -12.09 -24.54
C GLU A 65 7.75 -13.16 -25.53
N GLU A 66 6.88 -13.76 -26.33
CA GLU A 66 7.23 -14.74 -27.37
C GLU A 66 8.08 -14.12 -28.49
N ALA A 67 7.74 -12.92 -28.96
CA ALA A 67 8.51 -12.19 -29.97
C ALA A 67 9.88 -11.69 -29.46
N SER A 68 10.09 -11.66 -28.13
CA SER A 68 11.34 -11.24 -27.51
C SER A 68 12.34 -12.38 -27.25
N SER A 69 12.00 -13.63 -27.61
CA SER A 69 12.90 -14.78 -27.55
C SER A 69 13.65 -14.96 -28.89
N PRO A 70 14.98 -14.85 -28.95
CA PRO A 70 15.71 -14.96 -30.21
C PRO A 70 15.87 -16.44 -30.60
N HIS A 71 15.12 -16.88 -31.61
CA HIS A 71 15.53 -18.05 -32.40
C HIS A 71 15.99 -17.58 -33.78
N SER A 72 17.25 -17.89 -34.06
CA SER A 72 18.04 -17.55 -35.25
C SER A 72 17.31 -17.81 -36.56
N THR A 73 17.36 -16.84 -37.49
CA THR A 73 17.67 -17.08 -38.91
C THR A 73 18.36 -15.85 -39.49
N ALA A 74 19.38 -16.12 -40.31
CA ALA A 74 20.32 -15.18 -40.91
C ALA A 74 19.65 -14.21 -41.90
N THR A 75 20.23 -13.02 -42.09
CA THR A 75 21.06 -12.71 -43.27
C THR A 75 21.58 -11.28 -43.19
N GLU A 76 22.83 -11.11 -43.63
CA GLU A 76 23.61 -9.89 -43.78
C GLU A 76 22.91 -8.86 -44.68
N ASN A 77 23.07 -7.56 -44.39
CA ASN A 77 23.59 -6.58 -45.34
C ASN A 77 23.77 -5.17 -44.75
N SER A 78 24.81 -4.52 -45.27
CA SER A 78 25.47 -3.28 -44.84
C SER A 78 24.80 -2.00 -45.36
N ILE A 79 25.38 -0.86 -44.90
CA ILE A 79 25.33 0.52 -45.44
C ILE A 79 23.95 1.22 -45.21
N GLU A 80 23.80 2.43 -44.68
CA GLU A 80 24.44 3.71 -45.02
C GLU A 80 23.98 4.81 -44.03
N ALA A 81 24.79 5.84 -43.83
CA ALA A 81 24.52 6.95 -42.92
C ALA A 81 23.84 8.12 -43.65
N THR A 82 22.73 8.66 -43.12
CA THR A 82 22.24 10.02 -43.45
C THR A 82 21.38 10.64 -42.34
N SER A 83 21.83 11.81 -41.89
CA SER A 83 21.13 13.02 -41.38
C SER A 83 19.74 12.98 -40.71
N ALA A 84 19.72 13.43 -39.45
CA ALA A 84 18.87 14.45 -38.81
C ALA A 84 17.34 14.48 -39.03
N SER A 85 16.58 14.10 -37.99
CA SER A 85 15.41 14.85 -37.50
C SER A 85 14.92 14.29 -36.16
N SER A 86 14.56 15.21 -35.27
CA SER A 86 13.86 15.09 -33.98
C SER A 86 13.00 13.83 -33.80
N GLU A 87 13.33 12.99 -32.82
CA GLU A 87 12.44 12.07 -32.07
C GLU A 87 13.29 11.43 -30.95
N PRO A 88 12.84 11.37 -29.67
CA PRO A 88 13.58 10.67 -28.63
C PRO A 88 13.55 9.16 -28.92
N PRO A 89 14.69 8.44 -28.84
CA PRO A 89 14.71 7.02 -29.18
C PRO A 89 13.98 6.25 -28.07
N SER A 90 12.71 5.91 -28.30
CA SER A 90 12.00 4.92 -27.51
C SER A 90 12.53 3.54 -27.88
N SER A 91 13.74 3.24 -27.40
CA SER A 91 14.37 1.93 -27.46
C SER A 91 13.40 0.89 -26.86
N PRO A 92 12.91 -0.09 -27.64
CA PRO A 92 12.04 -1.14 -27.14
C PRO A 92 12.83 -2.28 -26.47
N TYR A 93 14.14 -2.11 -26.29
CA TYR A 93 14.98 -3.13 -25.68
C TYR A 93 14.68 -3.25 -24.18
N PRO A 94 14.40 -4.47 -23.68
CA PRO A 94 14.13 -4.67 -22.28
C PRO A 94 15.38 -4.30 -21.46
N HIS A 95 15.20 -3.50 -20.41
CA HIS A 95 16.20 -3.35 -19.35
C HIS A 95 16.31 -4.67 -18.57
N SER A 96 16.88 -5.72 -19.17
CA SER A 96 16.90 -7.10 -18.66
C SER A 96 18.02 -7.37 -17.65
N VAL A 97 18.57 -6.33 -17.02
CA VAL A 97 19.62 -6.48 -16.00
C VAL A 97 18.98 -6.87 -14.66
N GLN A 98 19.10 -8.13 -14.29
CA GLN A 98 18.69 -8.62 -12.98
C GLN A 98 19.68 -8.12 -11.91
N ALA A 99 19.33 -7.04 -11.22
CA ALA A 99 20.10 -6.52 -10.09
C ALA A 99 19.43 -6.89 -8.75
N ARG A 100 20.24 -7.24 -7.75
CA ARG A 100 19.76 -7.41 -6.36
C ARG A 100 19.11 -6.10 -5.88
N LEU A 101 17.84 -6.14 -5.49
CA LEU A 101 17.06 -4.94 -5.11
C LEU A 101 17.63 -4.17 -3.91
N LYS A 102 18.40 -4.83 -3.03
CA LYS A 102 18.92 -4.21 -1.81
C LYS A 102 20.01 -3.20 -2.15
N GLY A 103 19.74 -1.91 -1.93
CA GLY A 103 20.66 -0.80 -2.22
C GLY A 103 20.61 -0.28 -3.67
N HIS A 104 19.86 -0.93 -4.56
CA HIS A 104 19.86 -0.64 -5.99
C HIS A 104 19.27 0.73 -6.38
N LYS A 105 18.45 1.36 -5.52
CA LYS A 105 17.73 2.61 -5.87
C LYS A 105 18.64 3.75 -6.36
N ARG A 106 19.85 3.87 -5.82
CA ARG A 106 20.79 4.95 -6.17
C ARG A 106 21.75 4.58 -7.31
N CYS A 107 22.07 3.29 -7.44
CA CYS A 107 22.99 2.78 -8.46
C CYS A 107 22.25 2.15 -9.63
N CYS A 108 20.95 2.42 -9.78
CA CYS A 108 20.14 1.88 -10.86
C CYS A 108 20.52 2.57 -12.17
N PRO A 109 21.02 1.83 -13.19
CA PRO A 109 21.34 2.41 -14.50
C PRO A 109 20.13 3.05 -15.20
N PHE A 110 18.92 2.65 -14.79
CA PHE A 110 17.65 3.08 -15.37
C PHE A 110 16.81 3.91 -14.39
N ARG A 111 17.45 4.51 -13.37
CA ARG A 111 16.77 5.26 -12.31
C ARG A 111 15.82 6.33 -12.85
N ASP A 112 16.27 7.05 -13.86
CA ASP A 112 15.57 8.17 -14.47
C ASP A 112 15.12 7.84 -15.91
N CYS A 113 14.93 6.55 -16.20
CA CYS A 113 14.48 6.12 -17.53
C CYS A 113 13.03 6.55 -17.79
N LEU A 114 12.79 7.11 -18.98
CA LEU A 114 11.50 7.64 -19.41
C LEU A 114 10.73 6.71 -20.34
N CYS A 115 11.14 5.45 -20.53
CA CYS A 115 10.39 4.53 -21.38
C CYS A 115 9.01 4.23 -20.76
N ALA A 116 8.01 3.93 -21.61
CA ALA A 116 6.64 3.69 -21.18
C ALA A 116 6.52 2.63 -20.07
N LYS A 117 7.35 1.57 -20.11
CA LYS A 117 7.40 0.52 -19.09
C LYS A 117 7.87 1.06 -17.73
N CYS A 118 8.92 1.88 -17.72
CA CYS A 118 9.45 2.49 -16.50
C CYS A 118 8.49 3.55 -15.93
N GLN A 119 7.80 4.30 -16.78
CA GLN A 119 6.76 5.25 -16.36
C GLN A 119 5.62 4.54 -15.62
N VAL A 120 5.08 3.44 -16.17
CA VAL A 120 4.02 2.66 -15.50
C VAL A 120 4.47 2.14 -14.12
N VAL A 121 5.72 1.68 -14.00
CA VAL A 121 6.27 1.23 -12.71
C VAL A 121 6.38 2.39 -11.72
N GLN A 122 6.83 3.56 -12.16
CA GLN A 122 6.93 4.76 -11.34
C GLN A 122 5.56 5.24 -10.85
N GLU A 123 4.56 5.28 -11.73
CA GLU A 123 3.17 5.60 -11.40
C GLU A 123 2.60 4.61 -10.37
N ARG A 124 2.81 3.31 -10.58
CA ARG A 124 2.40 2.27 -9.63
C ARG A 124 3.04 2.47 -8.26
N GLN A 125 4.35 2.78 -8.21
CA GLN A 125 5.05 3.04 -6.95
C GLN A 125 4.48 4.28 -6.23
N LYS A 126 4.18 5.34 -6.97
CA LYS A 126 3.54 6.56 -6.45
C LYS A 126 2.17 6.25 -5.84
N LEU A 127 1.32 5.53 -6.58
CA LEU A 127 0.00 5.10 -6.07
C LEU A 127 0.11 4.27 -4.80
N MET A 128 1.04 3.31 -4.74
CA MET A 128 1.25 2.52 -3.52
C MET A 128 1.74 3.39 -2.36
N ALA A 129 2.64 4.35 -2.60
CA ALA A 129 3.11 5.27 -1.56
C ALA A 129 1.95 6.12 -0.99
N ASP A 130 1.08 6.64 -1.85
CA ASP A 130 -0.10 7.41 -1.45
C ASP A 130 -1.08 6.55 -0.64
N GLN A 131 -1.34 5.32 -1.08
CA GLN A 131 -2.20 4.39 -0.35
C GLN A 131 -1.63 4.02 1.04
N ILE A 132 -0.31 3.87 1.16
CA ILE A 132 0.36 3.63 2.44
C ILE A 132 0.22 4.87 3.33
N LYS A 133 0.42 6.08 2.78
CA LYS A 133 0.27 7.35 3.50
C LYS A 133 -1.14 7.51 4.05
N LEU A 134 -2.16 7.23 3.24
CA LEU A 134 -3.56 7.28 3.66
C LEU A 134 -3.84 6.31 4.82
N ARG A 135 -3.41 5.05 4.68
CA ARG A 135 -3.59 4.04 5.74
C ARG A 135 -2.88 4.42 7.05
N ARG A 136 -1.67 4.98 6.98
CA ARG A 136 -0.95 5.48 8.15
C ARG A 136 -1.68 6.65 8.81
N ARG A 137 -2.24 7.57 8.02
CA ARG A 137 -3.06 8.68 8.54
C ARG A 137 -4.31 8.16 9.24
N GLN A 138 -5.06 7.25 8.62
CA GLN A 138 -6.25 6.65 9.22
C GLN A 138 -5.93 5.89 10.52
N LYS A 139 -4.82 5.13 10.56
CA LYS A 139 -4.38 4.45 11.78
C LYS A 139 -3.99 5.43 12.89
N LYS A 140 -3.33 6.55 12.54
CA LYS A 140 -3.03 7.63 13.50
C LYS A 140 -4.31 8.28 14.02
N GLN A 141 -5.26 8.59 13.14
CA GLN A 141 -6.54 9.18 13.53
C GLN A 141 -7.30 8.27 14.50
N LYS A 142 -7.48 6.99 14.16
CA LYS A 142 -8.13 6.01 15.05
C LYS A 142 -7.46 5.89 16.43
N ARG A 143 -6.12 6.03 16.50
CA ARG A 143 -5.41 6.05 17.79
C ARG A 143 -5.69 7.32 18.59
N LEU A 144 -5.80 8.48 17.93
CA LEU A 144 -6.15 9.74 18.59
C LEU A 144 -7.61 9.72 19.05
N ASP A 145 -8.53 9.25 18.21
CA ASP A 145 -9.95 9.10 18.55
C ASP A 145 -10.12 8.15 19.75
N ALA A 146 -9.41 7.02 19.78
CA ALA A 146 -9.44 6.09 20.91
C ALA A 146 -8.91 6.70 22.23
N VAL A 147 -7.96 7.64 22.17
CA VAL A 147 -7.49 8.37 23.36
C VAL A 147 -8.52 9.39 23.80
N ASN A 148 -9.20 10.06 22.86
CA ASN A 148 -10.25 11.02 23.14
C ASN A 148 -11.47 10.37 23.79
N GLU A 149 -11.87 9.17 23.34
CA GLU A 149 -12.98 8.40 23.93
C GLU A 149 -12.71 7.94 25.37
N LEU A 150 -11.45 7.65 25.72
CA LEU A 150 -11.06 7.28 27.10
C LEU A 150 -11.11 8.49 28.06
N ASP A 151 -10.94 9.70 27.54
CA ASP A 151 -11.08 10.95 28.30
C ASP A 151 -12.55 11.31 28.57
N VAL A 152 -13.48 10.86 27.70
CA VAL A 152 -14.92 11.13 27.83
C VAL A 152 -15.59 10.26 28.92
N THR A 153 -15.06 9.07 29.22
CA THR A 153 -15.65 8.18 30.23
C THR A 153 -15.19 8.42 31.67
N CYS A 154 -14.33 9.42 31.91
CA CYS A 154 -13.95 9.84 33.26
C CYS A 154 -14.34 11.30 33.50
N THR A 155 -15.64 11.60 33.44
CA THR A 155 -16.20 12.76 34.16
C THR A 155 -16.74 12.31 35.52
N PRO A 156 -15.93 12.31 36.59
CA PRO A 156 -16.45 12.72 37.89
C PRO A 156 -16.38 14.25 37.92
N VAL A 157 -17.53 14.91 37.98
CA VAL A 157 -17.74 16.27 38.52
C VAL A 157 -16.85 17.39 37.94
N GLY A 158 -17.49 18.34 37.24
CA GLY A 158 -16.81 19.40 36.49
C GLY A 158 -15.66 20.09 37.23
N PHE A 159 -14.49 20.09 36.59
CA PHE A 159 -13.41 21.02 36.87
C PHE A 159 -13.15 21.81 35.60
N HIS A 160 -13.76 22.99 35.49
CA HIS A 160 -13.38 23.97 34.48
C HIS A 160 -11.95 24.42 34.81
N ILE A 161 -10.96 23.94 34.05
CA ILE A 161 -9.58 24.45 34.14
C ILE A 161 -9.55 25.80 33.41
N THR A 162 -9.99 26.85 34.09
CA THR A 162 -9.74 28.24 33.71
C THR A 162 -8.33 28.63 34.17
N GLY A 163 -7.31 28.10 33.50
CA GLY A 163 -5.91 28.35 33.86
C GLY A 163 -4.97 28.20 32.67
N CYS A 164 -3.87 28.96 32.69
CA CYS A 164 -2.86 28.96 31.63
C CYS A 164 -2.27 27.56 31.39
N VAL A 165 -2.34 27.08 30.15
CA VAL A 165 -1.86 25.75 29.72
C VAL A 165 -0.37 25.51 30.03
N LYS A 166 0.43 26.58 30.11
CA LYS A 166 1.85 26.46 30.50
C LYS A 166 2.02 26.27 32.01
N CYS A 167 1.23 26.98 32.84
CA CYS A 167 1.26 26.80 34.30
C CYS A 167 0.77 25.39 34.67
N THR A 168 -0.26 24.87 33.98
CA THR A 168 -0.76 23.51 34.23
C THR A 168 0.28 22.45 33.89
N GLN A 169 0.90 22.52 32.71
CA GLN A 169 1.96 21.59 32.30
C GLN A 169 3.15 21.61 33.28
N GLN A 170 3.55 22.80 33.76
CA GLN A 170 4.65 22.95 34.70
C GLN A 170 4.31 22.40 36.10
N ALA A 171 3.08 22.63 36.57
CA ALA A 171 2.61 22.10 37.85
C ALA A 171 2.54 20.56 37.84
N PHE A 172 2.07 19.96 36.75
CA PHE A 172 2.11 18.49 36.59
C PHE A 172 3.53 17.95 36.57
N GLY A 173 4.46 18.63 35.88
CA GLY A 173 5.87 18.27 35.91
C GLY A 173 6.47 18.34 37.32
N TYR A 174 6.10 19.36 38.10
CA TYR A 174 6.56 19.50 39.49
C TYR A 174 5.99 18.42 40.41
N GLN A 175 4.70 18.08 40.26
CA GLN A 175 4.09 16.98 40.99
C GLN A 175 4.74 15.62 40.66
N GLN A 176 5.06 15.41 39.39
CA GLN A 176 5.78 14.21 38.96
C GLN A 176 7.19 14.15 39.57
N LEU A 177 7.92 15.26 39.61
CA LEU A 177 9.25 15.32 40.24
C LEU A 177 9.20 15.11 41.77
N LEU A 178 8.21 15.67 42.46
CA LEU A 178 8.03 15.47 43.90
C LEU A 178 7.76 13.99 44.25
N SER A 179 6.97 13.30 43.42
CA SER A 179 6.71 11.87 43.59
C SER A 179 7.95 10.98 43.45
N PHE A 180 9.00 11.47 42.77
CA PHE A 180 10.29 10.77 42.67
C PHE A 180 11.22 11.03 43.86
N LEU A 181 11.04 12.15 44.57
CA LEU A 181 11.88 12.51 45.72
C LEU A 181 11.34 11.94 47.03
N ASP A 182 10.01 11.90 47.21
CA ASP A 182 9.36 11.29 48.37
C ASP A 182 7.96 10.77 48.01
N PRO A 183 7.71 9.45 48.02
CA PRO A 183 6.44 8.85 47.61
C PRO A 183 5.29 9.11 48.60
N THR A 184 5.56 9.71 49.77
CA THR A 184 4.53 10.02 50.77
C THR A 184 3.94 11.43 50.61
N VAL A 185 4.56 12.29 49.79
CA VAL A 185 4.11 13.66 49.56
C VAL A 185 3.07 13.69 48.44
N ILE A 186 1.80 13.52 48.81
CA ILE A 186 0.67 13.75 47.91
C ILE A 186 0.22 15.20 48.10
N LEU A 187 0.48 16.06 47.11
CA LEU A 187 -0.19 17.37 47.09
C LEU A 187 -1.69 17.16 46.89
N GLU A 188 -2.47 17.58 47.88
CA GLU A 188 -3.92 17.62 47.84
C GLU A 188 -4.42 18.37 46.59
N PRO A 189 -5.41 17.84 45.84
CA PRO A 189 -5.92 18.43 44.61
C PRO A 189 -6.40 19.89 44.75
N THR A 190 -6.77 20.27 45.98
CA THR A 190 -7.18 21.62 46.36
C THR A 190 -6.02 22.62 46.32
N VAL A 191 -4.81 22.21 46.72
CA VAL A 191 -3.59 23.04 46.69
C VAL A 191 -3.13 23.26 45.25
N PHE A 192 -3.18 22.21 44.42
CA PHE A 192 -2.86 22.30 43.00
C PHE A 192 -3.77 23.29 42.26
N SER A 193 -5.06 23.23 42.58
CA SER A 193 -6.07 24.14 42.02
C SER A 193 -5.88 25.59 42.49
N ALA A 194 -5.51 25.81 43.75
CA ALA A 194 -5.20 27.13 44.29
C ALA A 194 -3.96 27.75 43.65
N ILE A 195 -2.90 26.96 43.39
CA ILE A 195 -1.68 27.41 42.70
C ILE A 195 -1.98 27.86 41.27
N LEU A 196 -2.84 27.12 40.56
CA LEU A 196 -3.23 27.45 39.19
C LEU A 196 -4.16 28.67 39.14
N ALA A 197 -5.08 28.82 40.11
CA ALA A 197 -5.95 29.98 40.23
C ALA A 197 -5.20 31.28 40.59
N ALA A 198 -4.05 31.19 41.24
CA ALA A 198 -3.19 32.31 41.56
C ALA A 198 -2.19 32.67 40.44
N CYS A 199 -2.16 31.94 39.31
CA CYS A 199 -1.27 32.28 38.20
C CYS A 199 -1.71 33.64 37.61
N PRO A 200 -0.84 34.69 37.59
CA PRO A 200 -1.19 36.03 37.09
C PRO A 200 -1.40 36.06 35.56
N HIS A 201 -1.24 34.91 34.90
CA HIS A 201 -1.54 34.70 33.49
C HIS A 201 -3.05 34.47 33.31
N THR A 202 -3.86 35.48 33.62
CA THR A 202 -5.21 35.58 33.06
C THR A 202 -5.07 35.71 31.54
N ILE A 203 -5.76 34.85 30.79
CA ILE A 203 -5.95 35.05 29.36
C ILE A 203 -6.71 36.35 29.13
#